data_AF-A0A7S2GQ80-F1
#
_entry.id   AF-A0A7S2GQ80-F1
#
_cell.length_a   1.000
_cell.length_b   1.000
_cell.length_c   1.000
_cell.angle_alpha   90.00
_cell.angle_beta   90.00
_cell.angle_gamma   90.00
#
_symmetry.space_group_name_H-M   'P 1'
#
loop_
_entity.id
_entity.type
_entity.pdbx_description
1 polymer ?
#
loop_
_entity_poly.entity_id
_entity_poly.type
_entity_poly.pdbx_seq_one_letter_code
_entity_poly.pdbx_strand_id
1 'polypeptide(L)'
;EGVTPPCRTGVSTPTDATMVVSPFLLLLLLMACAGPVESKGAKRRQHQQSNARKRDCEMTQCADVSVDDQPNCILRCQSEACYIRIYADEELEPGEVDMQRQRAFTKCMNDEARELMQQRRSRRASGGAIDTAPATSGSDGSSAASSDSQTAGEETSNADSADSSAIDVSQLEEEL
;
A
#
# COMPACT_ATOMS: atom_id res chain seq x y z
N GLU A 1 -35.49 17.04 11.30
CA GLU A 1 -36.38 16.06 11.95
C GLU A 1 -37.28 15.44 10.90
N GLY A 2 -37.05 14.16 10.56
CA GLY A 2 -37.81 13.46 9.53
C GLY A 2 -38.02 12.02 9.94
N VAL A 3 -39.19 11.75 10.54
CA VAL A 3 -39.59 10.43 11.03
C VAL A 3 -40.17 9.64 9.85
N THR A 4 -39.50 8.56 9.45
CA THR A 4 -40.03 7.56 8.51
C THR A 4 -40.71 6.41 9.24
N PRO A 5 -41.87 5.92 8.74
CA PRO A 5 -42.67 4.88 9.41
C PRO A 5 -42.17 3.44 9.13
N PRO A 6 -42.47 2.47 10.02
CA PRO A 6 -42.21 1.06 9.76
C PRO A 6 -43.36 0.40 8.98
N CYS A 7 -43.07 -0.14 7.79
CA CYS A 7 -43.99 -1.04 7.09
C CYS A 7 -43.92 -2.45 7.71
N ARG A 8 -45.00 -2.85 8.38
CA ARG A 8 -45.28 -4.24 8.78
C ARG A 8 -45.94 -4.98 7.62
N THR A 9 -45.30 -6.02 7.10
CA THR A 9 -45.94 -7.02 6.24
C THR A 9 -45.99 -8.35 6.98
N GLY A 10 -47.20 -8.85 7.20
CA GLY A 10 -47.46 -10.14 7.82
C GLY A 10 -47.05 -11.29 6.90
N VAL A 11 -46.38 -12.28 7.48
CA VAL A 11 -46.02 -13.54 6.81
C VAL A 11 -46.96 -14.62 7.30
N SER A 12 -47.75 -15.17 6.38
CA SER A 12 -48.52 -16.40 6.54
C SER A 12 -47.60 -17.62 6.42
N THR A 13 -47.57 -18.47 7.43
CA THR A 13 -46.84 -19.75 7.44
C THR A 13 -47.66 -20.84 6.73
N PRO A 14 -47.19 -21.42 5.61
CA PRO A 14 -47.74 -22.68 5.11
C PRO A 14 -47.20 -23.87 5.91
N THR A 15 -48.07 -24.86 6.02
CA THR A 15 -47.96 -26.15 6.70
C THR A 15 -46.77 -27.01 6.27
N ASP A 16 -46.19 -27.68 7.26
CA ASP A 16 -45.14 -28.71 7.20
C ASP A 16 -45.36 -29.74 6.08
N ALA A 17 -44.56 -29.60 5.03
CA ALA A 17 -44.14 -30.71 4.20
C ALA A 17 -42.65 -30.91 4.47
N THR A 18 -42.31 -31.93 5.26
CA THR A 18 -40.92 -32.34 5.51
C THR A 18 -40.34 -32.93 4.23
N MET A 19 -39.94 -32.04 3.31
CA MET A 19 -39.11 -32.41 2.17
C MET A 19 -37.80 -32.93 2.72
N VAL A 20 -37.50 -34.20 2.42
CA VAL A 20 -36.16 -34.79 2.60
C VAL A 20 -35.26 -34.11 1.56
N VAL A 21 -34.86 -32.87 1.85
CA VAL A 21 -33.93 -32.11 1.01
C VAL A 21 -32.58 -32.78 1.15
N SER A 22 -32.18 -33.47 0.08
CA SER A 22 -30.90 -34.15 0.02
C SER A 22 -29.78 -33.21 0.47
N PRO A 23 -28.91 -33.60 1.42
CA PRO A 23 -27.84 -32.73 1.92
C PRO A 23 -26.88 -32.31 0.80
N PHE A 24 -26.80 -33.08 -0.28
CA PHE A 24 -26.04 -32.73 -1.48
C PHE A 24 -26.63 -31.52 -2.23
N LEU A 25 -27.95 -31.36 -2.26
CA LEU A 25 -28.61 -30.20 -2.87
C LEU A 25 -28.37 -28.93 -2.06
N LEU A 26 -28.35 -29.03 -0.73
CA LEU A 26 -28.02 -27.91 0.15
C LEU A 26 -26.56 -27.47 -0.03
N LEU A 27 -25.64 -28.43 -0.14
CA LEU A 27 -24.21 -28.15 -0.36
C LEU A 27 -23.94 -27.51 -1.74
N LEU A 28 -24.61 -28.00 -2.79
CA LEU A 28 -24.52 -27.41 -4.13
C LEU A 28 -25.09 -26.00 -4.18
N LEU A 29 -26.19 -25.73 -3.47
CA LEU A 29 -26.79 -24.40 -3.39
C LEU A 29 -25.88 -23.42 -2.62
N LEU A 30 -25.24 -23.86 -1.53
CA LEU A 30 -24.26 -23.05 -0.79
C LEU A 30 -23.03 -22.71 -1.65
N MET A 31 -22.55 -23.65 -2.46
CA MET A 31 -21.44 -23.40 -3.39
C MET A 31 -21.85 -22.47 -4.54
N ALA A 32 -23.09 -22.52 -5.01
CA ALA A 32 -23.59 -21.62 -6.06
C ALA A 32 -23.76 -20.16 -5.59
N CYS A 33 -23.87 -19.92 -4.28
CA CYS A 33 -23.99 -18.59 -3.69
C CYS A 33 -22.63 -17.93 -3.36
N ALA A 34 -21.51 -18.65 -3.52
CA ALA A 34 -20.17 -18.08 -3.33
C ALA A 34 -19.79 -17.22 -4.55
N GLY A 35 -20.30 -15.99 -4.60
CA GLY A 35 -19.91 -15.01 -5.60
C GLY A 35 -18.41 -14.69 -5.56
N PRO A 36 -17.83 -14.19 -6.67
CA PRO A 36 -16.42 -13.84 -6.72
C PRO A 36 -16.12 -12.76 -5.66
N VAL A 37 -15.25 -13.09 -4.72
CA VAL A 37 -14.76 -12.13 -3.73
C VAL A 37 -13.88 -11.11 -4.43
N GLU A 38 -14.40 -9.91 -4.62
CA GLU A 38 -13.64 -8.79 -5.18
C GLU A 38 -12.58 -8.37 -4.15
N SER A 39 -11.35 -8.86 -4.37
CA SER A 39 -10.26 -8.63 -3.43
C SER A 39 -9.83 -7.16 -3.46
N LYS A 40 -10.18 -6.41 -2.41
CA LYS A 40 -9.73 -5.02 -2.15
C LYS A 40 -8.21 -4.89 -1.91
N GLY A 41 -7.41 -5.87 -2.35
CA GLY A 41 -5.98 -6.01 -2.03
C GLY A 41 -5.05 -5.09 -2.82
N ALA A 42 -5.45 -4.63 -4.01
CA ALA A 42 -4.57 -3.83 -4.88
C ALA A 42 -4.15 -2.50 -4.22
N LYS A 43 -5.12 -1.78 -3.63
CA LYS A 43 -4.87 -0.50 -2.95
C LYS A 43 -3.96 -0.67 -1.73
N ARG A 44 -4.17 -1.75 -0.94
CA ARG A 44 -3.33 -2.06 0.22
C ARG A 44 -1.89 -2.36 -0.19
N ARG A 45 -1.68 -3.14 -1.26
CA ARG A 45 -0.34 -3.46 -1.77
C ARG A 45 0.39 -2.21 -2.26
N GLN A 46 -0.29 -1.32 -2.96
CA GLN A 46 0.30 -0.06 -3.43
C GLN A 46 0.73 0.84 -2.26
N HIS A 47 -0.12 0.99 -1.24
CA HIS A 47 0.23 1.75 -0.05
C HIS A 47 1.43 1.13 0.70
N GLN A 48 1.46 -0.19 0.83
CA GLN A 48 2.60 -0.91 1.43
C GLN A 48 3.90 -0.68 0.65
N GLN A 49 3.86 -0.71 -0.68
CA GLN A 49 5.04 -0.43 -1.52
C GLN A 49 5.52 1.01 -1.38
N SER A 50 4.60 1.98 -1.32
CA SER A 50 4.95 3.38 -1.08
C SER A 50 5.62 3.59 0.28
N ASN A 51 5.08 2.95 1.33
CA ASN A 51 5.65 3.05 2.67
C ASN A 51 7.00 2.32 2.77
N ALA A 52 7.16 1.19 2.07
CA ALA A 52 8.43 0.47 2.01
C ALA A 52 9.51 1.35 1.36
N ARG A 53 9.20 2.00 0.23
CA ARG A 53 10.10 2.97 -0.41
C ARG A 53 10.44 4.15 0.49
N LYS A 54 9.45 4.68 1.22
CA LYS A 54 9.68 5.77 2.17
C LYS A 54 10.73 5.37 3.22
N ARG A 55 10.57 4.20 3.84
CA ARG A 55 11.52 3.69 4.85
C ARG A 55 12.90 3.43 4.27
N ASP A 56 12.97 2.91 3.05
CA ASP A 56 14.23 2.69 2.34
C ASP A 56 14.98 4.01 2.11
N CYS A 57 14.28 5.05 1.63
CA CYS A 57 14.84 6.40 1.49
C CYS A 57 15.35 6.97 2.81
N GLU A 58 14.57 6.82 3.88
CA GLU A 58 14.90 7.28 5.23
C GLU A 58 16.17 6.61 5.77
N MET A 59 16.31 5.30 5.58
CA MET A 59 17.44 4.51 6.10
C MET A 59 18.71 4.58 5.23
N THR A 60 18.57 4.82 3.92
CA THR A 60 19.71 4.73 2.98
C THR A 60 20.20 6.09 2.51
N GLN A 61 19.35 6.88 1.89
CA GLN A 61 19.74 8.14 1.23
C GLN A 61 19.65 9.35 2.16
N CYS A 62 18.73 9.32 3.11
CA CYS A 62 18.42 10.45 3.99
C CYS A 62 18.84 10.23 5.45
N ALA A 63 19.75 9.27 5.70
CA ALA A 63 20.19 8.93 7.05
C ALA A 63 21.06 10.02 7.70
N ASP A 64 21.90 10.69 6.91
CA ASP A 64 22.82 11.73 7.37
C ASP A 64 22.23 13.17 7.25
N VAL A 65 20.97 13.28 6.85
CA VAL A 65 20.27 14.56 6.68
C VAL A 65 19.71 15.03 8.02
N SER A 66 19.71 16.35 8.26
CA SER A 66 19.10 16.94 9.45
C SER A 66 17.63 16.52 9.57
N VAL A 67 17.11 16.38 10.79
CA VAL A 67 15.69 15.99 11.01
C VAL A 67 14.72 16.98 10.34
N ASP A 68 15.13 18.25 10.25
CA ASP A 68 14.37 19.34 9.64
C ASP A 68 14.31 19.24 8.11
N ASP A 69 15.40 18.82 7.45
CA ASP A 69 15.49 18.68 6.00
C ASP A 69 15.16 17.26 5.49
N GLN A 70 15.12 16.29 6.40
CA GLN A 70 14.79 14.89 6.13
C GLN A 70 13.50 14.70 5.31
N PRO A 71 12.35 15.39 5.59
CA PRO A 71 11.14 15.23 4.78
C PRO A 71 11.35 15.63 3.32
N ASN A 72 12.07 16.72 3.05
CA ASN A 72 12.39 17.17 1.69
C ASN A 72 13.28 16.15 0.97
N CYS A 73 14.29 15.59 1.65
CA CYS A 73 15.12 14.52 1.11
C CYS A 73 14.30 13.27 0.74
N ILE A 74 13.41 12.83 1.65
CA ILE A 74 12.57 11.64 1.42
C ILE A 74 11.65 11.82 0.21
N LEU A 75 11.07 13.01 0.02
CA LEU A 75 10.22 13.29 -1.13
C LEU A 75 11.00 13.24 -2.45
N ARG A 76 12.22 13.81 -2.50
CA ARG A 76 13.11 13.72 -3.67
C ARG A 76 13.48 12.27 -3.98
N CYS A 77 13.86 11.50 -2.96
CA CYS A 77 14.22 10.10 -3.11
C CYS A 77 13.07 9.23 -3.65
N GLN A 78 11.82 9.49 -3.25
CA GLN A 78 10.67 8.71 -3.71
C GLN A 78 10.34 8.91 -5.20
N SER A 79 10.39 10.15 -5.69
CA SER A 79 10.28 10.49 -7.11
C SER A 79 10.77 11.92 -7.33
N GLU A 80 11.98 12.05 -7.88
CA GLU A 80 12.60 13.35 -8.18
C GLU A 80 11.76 14.16 -9.16
N ALA A 81 11.19 13.50 -10.18
CA ALA A 81 10.35 14.16 -11.19
C ALA A 81 9.08 14.77 -10.57
N CYS A 82 8.40 14.04 -9.68
CA CYS A 82 7.22 14.56 -8.98
C CYS A 82 7.57 15.62 -7.95
N TYR A 83 8.74 15.51 -7.31
CA TYR A 83 9.22 16.52 -6.37
C TYR A 83 9.43 17.85 -7.07
N ILE A 84 10.22 17.86 -8.16
CA ILE A 84 10.48 19.07 -8.95
C ILE A 84 9.15 19.68 -9.43
N ARG A 85 8.21 18.85 -9.89
CA ARG A 85 6.93 19.38 -10.40
C ARG A 85 6.08 20.11 -9.35
N ILE A 86 6.22 19.79 -8.07
CA ILE A 86 5.30 20.23 -7.01
C ILE A 86 5.97 21.16 -6.00
N TYR A 87 7.26 20.97 -5.78
CA TYR A 87 8.04 21.67 -4.77
C TYR A 87 9.21 22.48 -5.35
N ALA A 88 9.45 22.49 -6.67
CA ALA A 88 10.60 23.24 -7.22
C ALA A 88 10.50 24.75 -7.04
N ASP A 89 9.30 25.31 -7.10
CA ASP A 89 9.12 26.77 -6.99
C ASP A 89 9.23 27.25 -5.54
N GLU A 90 8.77 26.44 -4.59
CA GLU A 90 8.74 26.74 -3.17
C GLU A 90 8.86 25.43 -2.38
N GLU A 91 10.05 25.18 -1.84
CA GLU A 91 10.34 24.04 -0.99
C GLU A 91 9.65 24.22 0.38
N LEU A 92 9.24 23.12 1.01
CA LEU A 92 8.60 23.15 2.33
C LEU A 92 9.59 23.67 3.38
N GLU A 93 9.17 24.65 4.17
CA GLU A 93 9.94 25.09 5.32
C GLU A 93 9.94 24.02 6.43
N PRO A 94 10.99 23.97 7.29
CA PRO A 94 11.03 23.08 8.44
C PRO A 94 9.79 23.23 9.34
N GLY A 95 9.05 22.13 9.51
CA GLY A 95 7.82 22.09 10.32
C GLY A 95 6.54 22.46 9.56
N GLU A 96 6.62 22.87 8.29
CA GLU A 96 5.45 23.08 7.45
C GLU A 96 4.89 21.76 6.92
N VAL A 97 3.56 21.62 6.93
CA VAL A 97 2.87 20.47 6.36
C VAL A 97 1.78 20.92 5.39
N ASP A 98 2.11 20.95 4.09
CA ASP A 98 1.13 21.24 3.03
C ASP A 98 0.40 19.96 2.58
N MET A 99 -0.81 19.76 3.11
CA MET A 99 -1.66 18.61 2.76
C MET A 99 -2.13 18.61 1.30
N GLN A 100 -2.24 19.78 0.66
CA GLN A 100 -2.69 19.87 -0.73
C GLN A 100 -1.57 19.42 -1.67
N ARG A 101 -0.35 19.92 -1.47
CA ARG A 101 0.83 19.47 -2.21
C ARG A 101 1.14 18.01 -1.96
N GLN A 102 0.98 17.52 -0.72
CA GLN A 102 1.16 16.09 -0.41
C GLN A 102 0.19 15.19 -1.21
N ARG A 103 -1.08 15.60 -1.36
CA ARG A 103 -2.06 14.90 -2.21
C ARG A 103 -1.68 14.97 -3.68
N ALA A 104 -1.22 16.13 -4.15
CA ALA A 104 -0.73 16.30 -5.53
C ALA A 104 0.48 15.40 -5.81
N PHE A 105 1.40 15.26 -4.85
CA PHE A 105 2.60 14.43 -4.96
C PHE A 105 2.25 12.95 -5.03
N THR A 106 1.37 12.50 -4.13
CA THR A 106 0.85 11.14 -4.17
C THR A 106 0.15 10.83 -5.49
N LYS A 107 -0.62 11.79 -6.02
CA LYS A 107 -1.28 11.64 -7.33
C LYS A 107 -0.24 11.51 -8.45
N CYS A 108 0.75 12.39 -8.49
CA CYS A 108 1.82 12.34 -9.49
C CYS A 108 2.54 10.98 -9.50
N MET A 109 2.93 10.47 -8.32
CA MET A 109 3.58 9.15 -8.21
C MET A 109 2.68 8.01 -8.68
N ASN A 110 1.38 8.08 -8.41
CA ASN A 110 0.43 7.07 -8.86
C ASN A 110 0.26 7.08 -10.38
N ASP A 111 0.29 8.26 -11.00
CA ASP A 111 0.24 8.43 -12.45
C ASP A 111 1.53 7.86 -13.09
N GLU A 112 2.70 8.18 -12.53
CA GLU A 112 4.00 7.62 -12.97
C GLU A 112 4.00 6.07 -12.89
N ALA A 113 3.55 5.51 -11.77
CA ALA A 113 3.44 4.06 -11.61
C ALA A 113 2.47 3.43 -12.63
N ARG A 114 1.36 4.11 -12.92
CA ARG A 114 0.37 3.67 -13.91
C ARG A 114 0.94 3.73 -15.33
N GLU A 115 1.67 4.78 -15.69
CA GLU A 115 2.35 4.91 -16.97
C GLU A 115 3.38 3.80 -17.17
N LEU A 116 4.23 3.53 -16.16
CA LEU A 116 5.19 2.42 -16.21
C LEU A 116 4.49 1.07 -16.41
N MET A 117 3.37 0.83 -15.75
CA MET A 117 2.58 -0.40 -15.96
C MET A 117 1.99 -0.47 -17.37
N GLN A 118 1.50 0.64 -17.92
CA GLN A 118 0.98 0.70 -19.29
C GLN A 118 2.09 0.49 -20.32
N GLN A 119 3.27 1.07 -20.12
CA GLN A 119 4.46 0.85 -20.96
C GLN A 119 4.90 -0.62 -20.93
N ARG A 120 4.90 -1.27 -19.75
CA ARG A 120 5.19 -2.70 -19.64
C ARG A 120 4.14 -3.56 -20.36
N ARG A 121 2.86 -3.19 -20.29
CA ARG A 121 1.78 -3.90 -20.99
C ARG A 121 1.89 -3.74 -22.50
N SER A 122 2.15 -2.53 -22.99
CA SER A 122 2.31 -2.28 -24.43
C SER A 122 3.53 -3.01 -25.00
N ARG A 123 4.67 -3.02 -24.30
CA ARG A 123 5.85 -3.82 -24.69
C ARG A 123 5.58 -5.32 -24.78
N ARG A 124 4.74 -5.87 -23.89
CA ARG A 124 4.30 -7.27 -23.95
C ARG A 124 3.33 -7.54 -25.11
N ALA A 125 2.43 -6.60 -25.37
CA ALA A 125 1.43 -6.72 -26.45
C ALA A 125 2.05 -6.59 -27.84
N SER A 126 3.09 -5.77 -28.01
CA SER A 126 3.79 -5.60 -29.29
C SER A 126 4.69 -6.78 -29.68
N GLY A 127 4.60 -7.92 -28.98
CA GLY A 127 5.40 -9.10 -29.29
C GLY A 127 6.90 -8.84 -29.19
N GLY A 128 7.33 -7.90 -28.33
CA GLY A 128 8.74 -7.67 -28.03
C GLY A 128 9.35 -8.94 -27.47
N ALA A 129 9.83 -9.80 -28.37
CA ALA A 129 10.66 -10.94 -28.06
C ALA A 129 11.80 -10.39 -27.19
N ILE A 130 11.87 -10.94 -25.99
CA ILE A 130 12.98 -10.72 -25.08
C ILE A 130 14.18 -11.36 -25.77
N ASP A 131 14.94 -10.57 -26.52
CA ASP A 131 16.37 -10.85 -26.66
C ASP A 131 16.90 -10.84 -25.24
N THR A 132 17.13 -12.06 -24.79
CA THR A 132 17.49 -12.41 -23.44
C THR A 132 18.90 -11.87 -23.20
N ALA A 133 18.99 -10.77 -22.46
CA ALA A 133 20.19 -10.46 -21.70
C ALA A 133 19.79 -10.22 -20.23
N PRO A 134 19.72 -11.29 -19.43
CA PRO A 134 19.62 -11.21 -17.99
C PRO A 134 21.01 -10.90 -17.42
N ALA A 135 21.02 -10.04 -16.40
CA ALA A 135 22.05 -9.97 -15.37
C ALA A 135 23.50 -9.75 -15.83
N THR A 136 23.90 -8.48 -15.90
CA THR A 136 25.19 -8.09 -15.29
C THR A 136 24.89 -7.33 -14.01
N SER A 137 24.67 -8.10 -12.94
CA SER A 137 25.14 -7.74 -11.61
C SER A 137 26.65 -7.53 -11.70
N GLY A 138 27.05 -6.31 -12.03
CA GLY A 138 28.43 -5.83 -11.93
C GLY A 138 28.69 -5.33 -10.51
N SER A 139 28.62 -6.24 -9.55
CA SER A 139 29.47 -6.19 -8.36
C SER A 139 30.77 -6.89 -8.73
N ASP A 140 31.89 -6.30 -8.29
CA ASP A 140 33.31 -6.75 -8.34
C ASP A 140 34.17 -5.86 -9.24
N GLY A 141 35.20 -5.15 -8.76
CA GLY A 141 35.73 -5.06 -7.40
C GLY A 141 37.09 -4.34 -7.37
N SER A 142 37.48 -3.87 -6.18
CA SER A 142 38.86 -3.80 -5.65
C SER A 142 38.79 -3.21 -4.23
N SER A 143 38.87 -4.02 -3.17
CA SER A 143 40.12 -4.46 -2.49
C SER A 143 40.86 -3.26 -1.87
N ALA A 144 41.19 -3.17 -0.57
CA ALA A 144 41.33 -4.16 0.48
C ALA A 144 41.38 -3.45 1.86
N ALA A 145 40.90 -4.11 2.93
CA ALA A 145 41.61 -4.25 4.20
C ALA A 145 40.70 -4.94 5.23
N SER A 146 41.05 -6.19 5.49
CA SER A 146 40.62 -7.08 6.55
C SER A 146 40.85 -6.50 7.95
N SER A 147 39.92 -6.73 8.87
CA SER A 147 40.21 -7.21 10.24
C SER A 147 38.95 -7.78 10.86
N ASP A 148 38.98 -9.11 11.04
CA ASP A 148 38.04 -9.92 11.79
C ASP A 148 37.85 -9.40 13.23
N SER A 149 36.60 -9.35 13.69
CA SER A 149 36.31 -9.69 15.08
C SER A 149 34.95 -10.35 15.17
N GLN A 150 34.97 -11.64 15.46
CA GLN A 150 33.81 -12.45 15.78
C GLN A 150 33.13 -11.88 17.02
N THR A 151 31.81 -11.73 16.98
CA THR A 151 30.99 -11.76 18.19
C THR A 151 29.73 -12.54 17.87
N ALA A 152 29.73 -13.79 18.33
CA ALA A 152 28.54 -14.61 18.43
C ALA A 152 27.60 -13.94 19.44
N GLY A 153 26.33 -13.82 19.10
CA GLY A 153 25.32 -13.27 20.00
C GLY A 153 23.94 -13.22 19.38
N GLU A 154 23.12 -14.17 19.82
CA GLU A 154 21.69 -14.02 20.06
C GLU A 154 20.70 -14.05 18.87
N GLU A 155 20.12 -15.23 18.69
CA GLU A 155 18.74 -15.39 18.19
C GLU A 155 17.77 -14.58 19.06
N THR A 156 17.05 -13.63 18.46
CA THR A 156 15.73 -13.24 18.98
C THR A 156 14.72 -13.25 17.84
N SER A 157 13.87 -14.27 17.91
CA SER A 157 12.59 -14.37 17.23
C SER A 157 11.67 -13.25 17.70
N ASN A 158 11.51 -12.19 16.91
CA ASN A 158 10.39 -11.26 17.06
C ASN A 158 9.39 -11.48 15.94
N ALA A 159 8.54 -12.48 16.16
CA ALA A 159 7.18 -12.45 15.66
C ALA A 159 6.36 -11.67 16.69
N ASP A 160 6.03 -10.40 16.44
CA ASP A 160 4.87 -9.79 17.09
C ASP A 160 4.38 -8.53 16.36
N SER A 161 3.13 -8.61 15.92
CA SER A 161 2.02 -7.72 16.30
C SER A 161 2.33 -6.24 16.57
N ALA A 162 1.86 -5.37 15.68
CA ALA A 162 1.23 -4.08 16.03
C ALA A 162 0.35 -3.67 14.84
N ASP A 163 -0.97 -3.89 14.94
CA ASP A 163 -1.92 -2.94 15.52
C ASP A 163 -1.84 -1.56 14.83
N SER A 164 -2.47 -1.47 13.65
CA SER A 164 -2.91 -0.17 13.14
C SER A 164 -4.18 0.20 13.91
N SER A 165 -4.00 0.78 15.09
CA SER A 165 -5.02 1.64 15.69
C SER A 165 -5.28 2.79 14.71
N ALA A 166 -6.41 2.72 14.02
CA ALA A 166 -6.99 3.88 13.38
C ALA A 166 -7.27 4.88 14.51
N ILE A 167 -6.55 6.00 14.51
CA ILE A 167 -6.92 7.15 15.35
C ILE A 167 -8.25 7.64 14.78
N ASP A 168 -9.33 7.37 15.52
CA ASP A 168 -10.65 7.92 15.28
C ASP A 168 -10.63 9.39 15.71
N VAL A 169 -10.38 10.29 14.74
CA VAL A 169 -10.31 11.75 14.95
C VAL A 169 -11.70 12.33 15.31
N SER A 170 -12.75 11.50 15.35
CA SER A 170 -14.12 11.87 15.67
C SER A 170 -14.37 12.29 17.13
N GLN A 171 -13.39 12.12 18.05
CA GLN A 171 -13.61 12.30 19.49
C GLN A 171 -13.06 13.62 20.10
N LEU A 172 -12.53 14.55 19.29
CA LEU A 172 -11.93 15.80 19.80
C LEU A 172 -12.81 17.07 19.68
N GLU A 173 -14.08 16.94 19.30
CA GLU A 173 -14.98 18.11 19.12
C GLU A 173 -15.97 18.36 20.28
N GLU A 174 -15.82 17.76 21.47
CA GLU A 174 -16.81 17.92 22.56
C GLU A 174 -16.34 18.73 23.79
N GLU A 175 -15.21 19.43 23.75
CA GLU A 175 -14.83 20.39 24.82
C GLU A 175 -14.35 21.75 24.28
N LEU A 176 -15.20 22.43 23.51
CA LEU A 176 -15.09 23.87 23.26
C LEU A 176 -16.45 24.57 23.30
#